data_AF-A0A0F8W4K6-F1
#
_entry.id   AF-A0A0F8W4K6-F1
#
_cell.length_a   1.000
_cell.length_b   1.000
_cell.length_c   1.000
_cell.angle_alpha   90.00
_cell.angle_beta   90.00
_cell.angle_gamma   90.00
#
_symmetry.space_group_name_H-M   'P 1'
#
loop_
_entity.id
_entity.type
_entity.pdbx_description
1 polymer ?
#
loop_
_entity_poly.entity_id
_entity_poly.type
_entity_poly.pdbx_seq_one_letter_code
_entity_poly.pdbx_strand_id
1 'polypeptide(L)'
;MGFSGLPRRKYAQQEKHGGRKSYLYYAERRKLHLESGPTLPEYASNTNISAASVRGKWSRFCSQACQDPDTLLKNLTAPDVKSWFDWIKENFSGSIKAHSALAIY
;
A
#
# COMPACT_ATOMS: atom_id res chain seq x y z
N MET A 1 -13.71 28.54 -31.70
CA MET A 1 -12.86 28.71 -30.50
C MET A 1 -12.37 27.33 -30.08
N GLY A 2 -11.09 27.03 -30.26
CA GLY A 2 -10.52 25.72 -29.94
C GLY A 2 -9.93 25.72 -28.53
N PHE A 3 -10.33 24.75 -27.71
CA PHE A 3 -9.75 24.53 -26.39
C PHE A 3 -8.31 24.01 -26.56
N SER A 4 -7.32 24.85 -26.24
CA SER A 4 -5.93 24.45 -26.09
C SER A 4 -5.79 23.59 -24.83
N GLY A 5 -5.77 22.28 -25.02
CA GLY A 5 -5.50 21.32 -23.96
C GLY A 5 -4.18 21.65 -23.26
N LEU A 6 -4.21 21.69 -21.92
CA LEU A 6 -3.03 21.95 -21.09
C LEU A 6 -1.88 20.99 -21.45
N PRO A 7 -0.63 21.47 -21.51
CA PRO A 7 0.51 20.65 -21.89
C PRO A 7 0.68 19.50 -20.89
N ARG A 8 0.65 18.27 -21.42
CA ARG A 8 0.93 17.04 -20.70
C ARG A 8 2.37 17.12 -20.15
N ARG A 9 2.53 17.51 -18.88
CA ARG A 9 3.84 17.46 -18.20
C ARG A 9 4.37 16.03 -18.36
N LYS A 10 5.48 15.89 -19.08
CA LYS A 10 6.29 14.67 -19.05
C LYS A 10 6.65 14.47 -17.58
N TYR A 11 6.12 13.42 -16.97
CA TYR A 11 6.56 13.01 -15.64
C TYR A 11 8.08 12.99 -15.66
N ALA A 12 8.70 13.76 -14.78
CA ALA A 12 10.13 13.66 -14.53
C ALA A 12 10.40 12.17 -14.31
N GLN A 13 11.24 11.62 -15.18
CA GLN A 13 11.65 10.24 -15.16
C GLN A 13 12.13 9.97 -13.73
N GLN A 14 11.32 9.23 -12.96
CA GLN A 14 11.71 8.77 -11.63
C GLN A 14 13.09 8.14 -11.81
N GLU A 15 14.08 8.69 -11.12
CA GLU A 15 15.41 8.12 -11.07
C GLU A 15 15.23 6.65 -10.73
N LYS A 16 15.61 5.79 -11.68
CA LYS A 16 15.60 4.35 -11.50
C LYS A 16 16.64 4.03 -10.44
N HIS A 17 16.27 4.10 -9.17
CA HIS A 17 16.88 3.30 -8.10
C HIS A 17 16.50 1.83 -8.34
N GLY A 18 16.91 1.28 -9.48
CA GLY A 18 16.70 -0.09 -9.91
C GLY A 18 17.77 -1.04 -9.39
N GLY A 19 18.38 -0.73 -8.24
CA GLY A 19 19.24 -1.67 -7.54
C GLY A 19 18.38 -2.79 -6.96
N ARG A 20 18.73 -4.05 -7.24
CA ARG A 20 18.07 -5.21 -6.64
C ARG A 20 18.18 -5.10 -5.13
N LYS A 21 17.04 -4.99 -4.43
CA LYS A 21 17.02 -4.97 -2.97
C LYS A 21 17.70 -6.23 -2.43
N SER A 22 18.53 -6.07 -1.41
CA SER A 22 19.09 -7.22 -0.67
C SER A 22 17.95 -8.11 -0.16
N TYR A 23 18.20 -9.42 -0.09
CA TYR A 23 17.29 -10.36 0.56
C TYR A 23 16.93 -9.95 2.00
N LEU A 24 17.87 -9.29 2.70
CA LEU A 24 17.70 -8.84 4.08
C LEU A 24 16.98 -7.49 4.21
N TYR A 25 16.70 -6.80 3.11
CA TYR A 25 16.20 -5.42 3.11
C TYR A 25 15.00 -5.20 4.03
N TYR A 26 13.98 -6.07 3.95
CA TYR A 26 12.78 -5.92 4.77
C TYR A 26 12.99 -6.37 6.23
N ALA A 27 13.95 -7.25 6.50
CA ALA A 27 14.31 -7.65 7.86
C ALA A 27 14.99 -6.49 8.60
N GLU A 28 15.93 -5.79 7.94
CA GLU A 28 16.57 -4.58 8.46
C GLU A 28 15.55 -3.47 8.66
N ARG A 29 14.68 -3.25 7.68
CA ARG A 29 13.62 -2.25 7.76
C ARG A 29 12.66 -2.49 8.93
N ARG A 30 12.35 -3.76 9.25
CA ARG A 30 11.55 -4.10 10.43
C ARG A 30 12.24 -3.71 11.73
N LYS A 31 13.55 -3.93 11.86
CA LYS A 31 14.32 -3.51 13.05
C LYS A 31 14.27 -2.00 13.23
N LEU A 32 14.50 -1.25 12.15
CA LEU A 32 14.41 0.21 12.17
C LEU A 32 13.03 0.70 12.65
N HIS A 33 11.94 0.07 12.19
CA HIS A 33 10.59 0.43 12.64
C HIS A 33 10.32 0.11 14.11
N LEU A 34 10.93 -0.95 14.66
CA LEU A 34 10.84 -1.27 16.09
C LEU A 34 11.60 -0.25 16.94
N GLU A 35 12.77 0.19 16.47
CA GLU A 35 13.62 1.17 17.17
C GLU A 35 13.07 2.59 17.08
N SER A 36 12.50 2.98 15.93
CA SER A 36 11.99 4.34 15.69
C SER A 36 10.62 4.61 16.31
N GLY A 37 9.87 3.56 16.69
CA GLY A 37 8.47 3.70 17.06
C GLY A 37 7.59 4.21 15.91
N PRO A 38 6.37 4.72 16.19
CA PRO A 38 5.43 5.22 15.19
C PRO A 38 5.93 6.50 14.50
N THR A 39 6.88 6.37 13.58
CA THR A 39 7.34 7.49 12.75
C THR A 39 6.43 7.66 11.54
N LEU A 40 5.97 8.89 11.30
CA LEU A 40 5.31 9.24 10.05
C LEU A 40 6.35 9.12 8.92
N PRO A 41 6.12 8.27 7.91
CA PRO A 41 7.08 8.14 6.82
C PRO A 41 7.07 9.42 5.96
N GLU A 42 8.25 9.91 5.61
CA GLU A 42 8.39 10.91 4.56
C GLU A 42 8.22 10.22 3.20
N TYR A 43 7.00 10.31 2.67
CA TYR A 43 6.66 9.77 1.37
C TYR A 43 6.70 10.87 0.31
N ALA A 44 7.17 10.54 -0.90
CA ALA A 44 6.94 11.37 -2.07
C ALA A 44 5.43 11.58 -2.27
N SER A 45 5.01 12.71 -2.85
CA SER A 45 3.59 13.09 -2.96
C SER A 45 2.70 11.99 -3.57
N ASN A 46 3.18 11.28 -4.59
CA ASN A 46 2.45 10.18 -5.21
C ASN A 46 2.29 8.96 -4.28
N THR A 47 3.29 8.72 -3.43
CA THR A 47 3.25 7.66 -2.41
C THR A 47 2.31 8.02 -1.26
N ASN A 48 2.14 9.31 -0.94
CA ASN A 48 1.10 9.74 -0.01
C ASN A 48 -0.32 9.47 -0.54
N ILE A 49 -0.57 9.70 -1.83
CA ILE A 49 -1.86 9.42 -2.46
C ILE A 49 -2.17 7.91 -2.40
N SER A 50 -1.19 7.06 -2.74
CA SER A 50 -1.39 5.60 -2.67
C SER A 50 -1.54 5.12 -1.22
N ALA A 51 -0.76 5.65 -0.28
CA ALA A 51 -0.88 5.34 1.14
C ALA A 51 -2.26 5.74 1.70
N ALA A 52 -2.77 6.92 1.35
CA ALA A 52 -4.11 7.36 1.74
C ALA A 52 -5.20 6.44 1.18
N SER A 53 -5.06 5.99 -0.07
CA SER A 53 -6.00 5.02 -0.65
C SER A 53 -5.97 3.68 0.11
N VAL A 54 -4.80 3.16 0.45
CA VAL A 54 -4.67 1.92 1.23
C VAL A 54 -5.28 2.08 2.63
N ARG A 55 -5.03 3.20 3.32
CA ARG A 55 -5.66 3.50 4.61
C ARG A 55 -7.18 3.58 4.52
N GLY A 56 -7.72 4.21 3.48
CA GLY A 56 -9.16 4.27 3.24
C GLY A 56 -9.77 2.88 2.99
N LYS A 57 -9.10 2.02 2.24
CA LYS A 57 -9.52 0.63 2.04
C LYS A 57 -9.48 -0.15 3.36
N TRP A 58 -8.42 0.00 4.15
CA TRP A 58 -8.26 -0.66 5.45
C TRP A 58 -9.38 -0.27 6.41
N SER A 59 -9.65 1.03 6.52
CA SER A 59 -10.75 1.56 7.33
C SER A 59 -12.12 1.00 6.89
N ARG A 60 -12.36 0.91 5.58
CA ARG A 60 -13.61 0.33 5.04
C ARG A 60 -13.76 -1.16 5.37
N PHE A 61 -12.69 -1.94 5.25
CA PHE A 61 -12.69 -3.34 5.66
C PHE A 61 -12.99 -3.49 7.15
N CYS A 62 -12.27 -2.75 8.00
CA CYS A 62 -12.46 -2.80 9.45
C CYS A 62 -13.89 -2.43 9.84
N SER A 63 -14.47 -1.41 9.19
CA SER A 63 -15.88 -1.05 9.38
C SER A 63 -16.85 -2.18 9.02
N GLN A 64 -16.57 -2.95 7.97
CA GLN A 64 -17.42 -4.09 7.57
C GLN A 64 -17.19 -5.33 8.44
N ALA A 65 -15.98 -5.48 8.99
CA ALA A 65 -15.63 -6.54 9.93
C ALA A 65 -16.00 -6.21 11.39
N CYS A 66 -16.62 -5.05 11.65
CA CYS A 66 -16.91 -4.53 12.99
C CYS A 66 -15.66 -4.47 13.90
N GLN A 67 -14.52 -4.09 13.33
CA GLN A 67 -13.24 -3.95 14.02
C GLN A 67 -12.76 -2.50 14.04
N ASP A 68 -12.01 -2.14 15.08
CA ASP A 68 -11.27 -0.87 15.11
C ASP A 68 -9.97 -1.00 14.28
N PRO A 69 -9.72 -0.10 13.31
CA PRO A 69 -8.56 -0.21 12.42
C PRO A 69 -7.20 -0.25 13.12
N ASP A 70 -7.02 0.53 14.17
CA ASP A 70 -5.76 0.65 14.89
C ASP A 70 -5.55 -0.54 15.84
N THR A 71 -6.62 -1.01 16.47
CA THR A 71 -6.63 -2.20 17.33
C THR A 71 -6.33 -3.46 16.52
N LEU A 72 -6.93 -3.60 15.34
CA LEU A 72 -6.67 -4.72 14.45
C LEU A 72 -5.22 -4.71 13.95
N LEU A 73 -4.67 -3.54 13.60
CA LEU A 73 -3.28 -3.40 13.20
C LEU A 73 -2.28 -3.82 14.29
N LYS A 74 -2.58 -3.52 15.56
CA LYS A 74 -1.73 -3.90 16.70
C LYS A 74 -1.73 -5.41 16.97
N ASN A 75 -2.85 -6.07 16.70
CA ASN A 75 -3.09 -7.48 17.03
C ASN A 75 -3.35 -8.34 15.79
N LEU A 76 -2.68 -8.03 14.67
CA LEU A 76 -2.86 -8.70 13.39
C LEU A 76 -2.52 -10.20 13.49
N THR A 77 -3.51 -11.04 13.23
CA THR A 77 -3.34 -12.49 13.14
C THR A 77 -3.34 -12.96 11.68
N ALA A 78 -2.90 -14.20 11.44
CA ALA A 78 -2.91 -14.77 10.09
C ALA A 78 -4.32 -14.82 9.45
N PRO A 79 -5.41 -15.14 10.19
CA PRO A 79 -6.78 -14.99 9.69
C PRO A 79 -7.11 -13.56 9.23
N ASP A 80 -6.77 -12.54 10.00
CA ASP A 80 -7.09 -11.14 9.67
C ASP A 80 -6.42 -10.71 8.35
N VAL A 81 -5.16 -11.13 8.16
CA VAL A 81 -4.42 -10.89 6.91
C VAL A 81 -5.14 -11.55 5.73
N LYS A 82 -5.57 -12.81 5.87
CA LYS A 82 -6.28 -13.53 4.81
C LYS A 82 -7.61 -12.86 4.48
N SER A 83 -8.44 -12.58 5.48
CA SER A 83 -9.74 -11.93 5.30
C SER A 83 -9.61 -10.54 4.66
N TRP A 84 -8.58 -9.78 5.01
CA TRP A 84 -8.27 -8.52 4.35
C TRP A 84 -7.97 -8.70 2.86
N PHE A 85 -7.16 -9.69 2.49
CA PHE A 85 -6.84 -9.96 1.08
C PHE A 85 -8.04 -10.51 0.29
N ASP A 86 -8.86 -11.37 0.90
CA ASP A 86 -10.11 -11.84 0.31
C ASP A 86 -11.06 -10.68 0.04
N TRP A 87 -11.24 -9.80 1.04
CA TRP A 87 -12.03 -8.59 0.89
C TRP A 87 -11.52 -7.68 -0.22
N ILE A 88 -10.20 -7.48 -0.31
CA ILE A 88 -9.57 -6.70 -1.37
C ILE A 88 -9.85 -7.32 -2.76
N LYS A 89 -9.77 -8.65 -2.88
CA LYS A 89 -10.04 -9.36 -4.13
C LYS A 89 -11.48 -9.21 -4.58
N GLU A 90 -12.44 -9.33 -3.66
CA GLU A 90 -13.87 -9.20 -3.96
C GLU A 90 -14.25 -7.77 -4.35
N ASN A 91 -13.77 -6.78 -3.59
CA ASN A 91 -14.19 -5.38 -3.73
C ASN A 91 -13.42 -4.60 -4.80
N PHE A 92 -12.24 -5.08 -5.23
CA PHE A 92 -11.38 -4.40 -6.20
C PHE A 92 -10.88 -5.33 -7.31
N SER A 93 -11.62 -6.40 -7.59
CA SER A 93 -11.37 -7.27 -8.74
C SER A 93 -11.24 -6.43 -10.02
N GLY A 94 -10.16 -6.65 -10.77
CA GLY A 94 -9.82 -5.88 -11.98
C GLY A 94 -9.04 -4.57 -11.78
N SER A 95 -9.00 -3.99 -10.57
CA SER A 95 -8.25 -2.75 -10.27
C SER A 95 -6.86 -3.02 -9.66
N ILE A 96 -6.71 -4.14 -8.96
CA ILE A 96 -5.44 -4.55 -8.36
C ILE A 96 -4.88 -5.69 -9.21
N LYS A 97 -3.67 -5.52 -9.74
CA LYS A 97 -2.87 -6.62 -10.32
C LYS A 97 -2.41 -7.61 -9.22
N ALA A 98 -3.31 -8.01 -8.33
CA ALA A 98 -3.08 -9.01 -7.29
C ALA A 98 -3.01 -10.42 -7.91
N HIS A 99 -3.61 -10.63 -9.08
CA HIS A 99 -3.50 -11.89 -9.81
C HIS A 99 -2.06 -12.24 -10.18
N SER A 100 -1.20 -11.25 -10.48
CA SER A 100 0.24 -11.50 -10.68
C SER A 100 1.02 -11.68 -9.38
N ALA A 101 0.46 -11.35 -8.23
CA ALA A 101 1.10 -11.54 -6.93
C ALA A 101 0.80 -12.93 -6.31
N LEU A 102 -0.15 -13.69 -6.88
CA LEU A 102 -0.59 -15.01 -6.38
C LEU A 102 -0.51 -16.12 -7.42
N ALA A 103 0.09 -15.87 -8.60
CA ALA A 103 0.32 -16.93 -9.58
C ALA A 103 1.51 -17.83 -9.21
N ILE A 104 2.26 -17.52 -8.15
CA ILE A 104 3.41 -18.30 -7.70
C ILE A 104 3.43 -18.28 -6.16
N TYR A 105 2.77 -19.30 -5.58
CA TYR A 105 2.78 -19.73 -4.16
C TYR A 105 2.03 -18.88 -3.12
#